data_AF-A0AAE4Z7G9-F1
#
_entry.id   AF-A0AAE4Z7G9-F1
#
_cell.length_a   1.000
_cell.length_b   1.000
_cell.length_c   1.000
_cell.angle_alpha   90.00
_cell.angle_beta   90.00
_cell.angle_gamma   90.00
#
_symmetry.space_group_name_H-M   'P 1'
#
loop_
_entity.id
_entity.type
_entity.pdbx_description
1 polymer ?
#
loop_
_entity_poly.entity_id
_entity_poly.type
_entity_poly.pdbx_seq_one_letter_code
_entity_poly.pdbx_strand_id
1 'polypeptide(L)'
;MTLAGIELRYLVNKISSETKDYYVSNIYGVNKDSILFKLHHPEKPDIFLMMSTSGIWITSKKIEQLEPNRLVKRLRNDLLRLKIKKIEQIGSERIAYLT
;
A
#
# COMPACT_ATOMS: atom_id res chain seq x y z
N MET A 1 -16.37 11.90 -1.87
CA MET A 1 -16.98 11.25 -0.69
C MET A 1 -15.87 10.62 0.11
N THR A 2 -15.79 10.85 1.42
CA THR A 2 -14.69 10.30 2.23
C THR A 2 -15.02 8.87 2.66
N LEU A 3 -14.04 7.97 2.62
CA LEU A 3 -14.18 6.57 3.04
C LEU A 3 -14.62 6.52 4.52
N ALA A 4 -15.69 5.79 4.83
CA ALA A 4 -16.14 5.59 6.20
C ALA A 4 -15.22 4.61 6.95
N GLY A 5 -15.18 4.71 8.29
CA GLY A 5 -14.34 3.82 9.11
C GLY A 5 -14.66 2.33 8.91
N ILE A 6 -15.94 1.97 8.75
CA ILE A 6 -16.35 0.58 8.50
C ILE A 6 -15.90 0.09 7.11
N GLU A 7 -15.91 0.95 6.10
CA GLU A 7 -15.44 0.64 4.76
C GLU A 7 -13.93 0.42 4.76
N LEU A 8 -13.18 1.24 5.52
CA LEU A 8 -11.74 1.03 5.72
C LEU A 8 -11.46 -0.33 6.35
N ARG A 9 -12.23 -0.74 7.36
CA ARG A 9 -12.07 -2.07 7.98
C ARG A 9 -12.13 -3.19 6.97
N TYR A 10 -13.16 -3.15 6.11
CA TYR A 10 -13.36 -4.16 5.08
C TYR A 10 -12.21 -4.16 4.07
N LEU A 11 -11.81 -2.98 3.60
CA LEU A 11 -10.70 -2.82 2.67
C LEU A 11 -9.38 -3.34 3.27
N VAL A 12 -9.04 -2.91 4.47
CA VAL A 12 -7.79 -3.31 5.14
C VAL A 12 -7.74 -4.81 5.38
N ASN A 13 -8.83 -5.42 5.83
CA ASN A 13 -8.89 -6.87 6.02
C ASN A 13 -8.68 -7.63 4.71
N LYS A 14 -9.32 -7.17 3.63
CA LYS A 14 -9.14 -7.74 2.29
C LYS A 14 -7.69 -7.61 1.84
N ILE A 15 -7.12 -6.41 1.90
CA ILE A 15 -5.73 -6.14 1.50
C ILE A 15 -4.78 -7.00 2.33
N SER A 16 -4.94 -7.05 3.66
CA SER A 16 -4.08 -7.86 4.53
C SER A 16 -4.10 -9.33 4.18
N SER A 17 -5.25 -9.87 3.75
CA SER A 17 -5.36 -11.27 3.34
C SER A 17 -4.68 -11.55 1.99
N GLU A 18 -4.80 -10.61 1.05
CA GLU A 18 -4.25 -10.76 -0.31
C GLU A 18 -2.75 -10.47 -0.39
N THR A 19 -2.23 -9.60 0.47
CA THR A 19 -0.82 -9.22 0.53
C THR A 19 -0.03 -9.97 1.59
N LYS A 20 -0.67 -10.93 2.28
CA LYS A 20 0.01 -11.78 3.25
C LYS A 20 1.18 -12.49 2.59
N ASP A 21 2.33 -12.42 3.26
CA ASP A 21 3.59 -13.01 2.84
C ASP A 21 4.29 -12.36 1.64
N TYR A 22 3.73 -11.28 1.08
CA TYR A 22 4.43 -10.47 0.09
C TYR A 22 5.50 -9.60 0.75
N TYR A 23 6.54 -9.27 -0.01
CA TYR A 23 7.53 -8.26 0.38
C TYR A 23 7.56 -7.09 -0.59
N VAL A 24 8.03 -5.94 -0.10
CA VAL A 24 8.16 -4.73 -0.91
C VAL A 24 9.36 -4.87 -1.86
N SER A 25 9.09 -5.08 -3.15
CA SER A 25 10.12 -5.20 -4.18
C SER A 25 10.50 -3.85 -4.78
N ASN A 26 9.55 -2.91 -4.84
CA ASN A 26 9.80 -1.54 -5.27
C ASN A 26 8.75 -0.57 -4.70
N ILE A 27 9.03 0.72 -4.78
CA ILE A 27 8.12 1.80 -4.38
C ILE A 27 8.17 2.86 -5.46
N TYR A 28 7.04 3.35 -5.94
CA TYR A 28 6.93 4.38 -6.96
C TYR A 28 6.18 5.59 -6.41
N GLY A 29 6.57 6.79 -6.81
CA GLY A 29 5.74 7.97 -6.65
C GLY A 29 4.72 8.01 -7.78
N VAL A 30 3.48 8.35 -7.47
CA VAL A 30 2.45 8.57 -8.49
C VAL A 30 2.23 10.07 -8.64
N ASN A 31 1.94 10.76 -7.54
CA ASN A 31 1.99 12.22 -7.44
C ASN A 31 2.53 12.64 -6.07
N LYS A 32 2.45 13.94 -5.72
CA LYS A 32 2.91 14.44 -4.42
C LYS A 32 2.27 13.77 -3.19
N ASP A 33 1.04 13.28 -3.30
CA ASP A 33 0.21 12.76 -2.19
C ASP A 33 -0.03 11.25 -2.28
N SER A 34 0.55 10.57 -3.26
CA SER A 34 0.32 9.14 -3.49
C SER A 34 1.57 8.37 -3.86
N ILE A 35 1.65 7.17 -3.30
CA ILE A 35 2.79 6.26 -3.40
C ILE A 35 2.24 4.86 -3.74
N LEU A 36 2.89 4.20 -4.69
CA LEU A 36 2.54 2.87 -5.15
C LEU A 36 3.64 1.89 -4.74
N PHE A 37 3.30 0.93 -3.89
CA PHE A 37 4.20 -0.14 -3.48
C PHE A 37 4.04 -1.31 -4.44
N LYS A 38 5.14 -1.82 -4.97
CA LYS A 38 5.18 -3.09 -5.69
C LYS A 38 5.48 -4.20 -4.72
N LEU A 39 4.52 -5.09 -4.54
CA LEU A 39 4.60 -6.23 -3.66
C LEU A 39 4.89 -7.47 -4.50
N HIS A 40 5.92 -8.22 -4.13
CA HIS A 40 6.30 -9.46 -4.78
C HIS A 40 6.09 -10.66 -3.86
N HIS A 41 5.68 -11.78 -4.46
CA HIS A 41 5.60 -13.09 -3.82
C HIS A 41 6.24 -14.12 -4.75
N PRO A 42 7.04 -15.09 -4.25
CA PRO A 42 7.77 -16.02 -5.10
C PRO A 42 6.89 -16.85 -6.05
N GLU A 43 5.68 -17.20 -5.59
CA GLU A 43 4.77 -18.10 -6.30
C GLU A 43 3.54 -17.41 -6.91
N LYS A 44 3.32 -16.12 -6.60
CA LYS A 44 2.09 -15.41 -6.98
C LYS A 44 2.44 -14.17 -7.80
N PRO A 45 1.53 -13.71 -8.68
CA PRO A 45 1.74 -12.47 -9.41
C PRO A 45 1.99 -11.28 -8.48
N ASP A 46 2.77 -10.32 -9.00
CA ASP A 46 3.00 -9.05 -8.33
C ASP A 46 1.68 -8.30 -8.10
N ILE A 47 1.56 -7.68 -6.94
CA ILE A 47 0.43 -6.82 -6.57
C ILE A 47 0.97 -5.42 -6.34
N PHE A 48 0.24 -4.40 -6.80
CA PHE A 48 0.53 -3.03 -6.45
C PHE A 48 -0.41 -2.55 -5.36
N LEU A 49 0.14 -2.01 -4.27
CA LEU A 49 -0.60 -1.38 -3.18
C LEU A 49 -0.49 0.13 -3.31
N MET A 50 -1.59 0.80 -3.64
CA MET A 50 -1.66 2.25 -3.68
C MET A 50 -1.98 2.79 -2.29
N MET A 51 -1.20 3.77 -1.84
CA MET A 51 -1.51 4.59 -0.67
C MET A 51 -1.60 6.05 -1.10
N SER A 52 -2.70 6.71 -0.71
CA SER A 52 -2.95 8.12 -0.97
C SER A 52 -3.67 8.75 0.21
N THR A 53 -3.72 10.08 0.25
CA THR A 53 -4.54 10.83 1.22
C THR A 53 -6.04 10.54 1.10
N SER A 54 -6.49 10.03 -0.05
CA SER A 54 -7.90 9.68 -0.30
C SER A 54 -8.25 8.23 0.06
N GLY A 55 -7.25 7.35 0.23
CA GLY A 55 -7.50 5.94 0.53
C GLY A 55 -6.36 4.99 0.17
N ILE A 56 -6.60 3.71 0.44
CA ILE A 56 -5.69 2.58 0.21
C ILE A 56 -6.40 1.48 -0.59
N TRP A 57 -5.74 0.93 -1.61
CA TRP A 57 -6.30 -0.17 -2.40
C TRP A 57 -5.19 -0.92 -3.14
N ILE A 58 -5.53 -2.11 -3.64
CA ILE A 58 -4.66 -2.93 -4.47
C ILE A 58 -5.07 -2.88 -5.94
N THR A 59 -4.10 -3.06 -6.84
CA THR A 59 -4.30 -3.14 -8.29
C THR A 59 -3.25 -4.04 -8.92
N SER A 60 -3.58 -4.67 -10.05
CA SER A 60 -2.63 -5.44 -10.87
C SER A 60 -1.87 -4.57 -11.87
N LYS A 61 -2.30 -3.31 -12.06
CA LYS A 61 -1.69 -2.40 -13.03
C LYS A 61 -0.75 -1.42 -12.34
N LYS A 62 0.46 -1.30 -12.87
CA LYS A 62 1.36 -0.21 -12.49
C LYS A 62 0.73 1.12 -12.92
N ILE A 63 0.71 2.09 -12.01
CA ILE A 63 0.29 3.45 -12.29
C ILE A 63 1.52 4.27 -12.61
N GLU A 64 1.46 5.04 -13.69
CA GLU A 64 2.57 5.88 -14.12
C GLU A 64 2.77 7.07 -13.19
N GLN A 65 4.01 7.53 -13.13
CA GLN A 65 4.36 8.70 -12.34
C GLN A 65 3.97 9.96 -13.08
N LEU A 66 3.10 10.76 -12.48
CA LEU A 66 2.68 12.06 -12.99
C LEU A 66 3.55 13.19 -12.42
N GLU A 67 3.97 13.08 -11.15
CA GLU A 67 4.77 14.08 -10.47
C GLU A 67 5.89 13.46 -9.60
N PRO A 68 6.99 14.17 -9.35
CA PRO A 68 8.02 13.73 -8.41
C PRO A 68 7.47 13.68 -6.98
N ASN A 69 7.70 12.56 -6.29
CA ASN A 69 7.37 12.42 -4.87
C ASN A 69 8.66 12.33 -4.04
N ARG A 70 8.84 13.30 -3.13
CA ARG A 70 10.07 13.47 -2.33
C ARG A 70 10.28 12.33 -1.31
N LEU A 71 9.23 11.62 -0.92
CA LEU A 71 9.30 10.56 0.08
C LEU A 71 9.84 9.25 -0.50
N VAL A 72 9.72 9.03 -1.81
CA VAL A 72 10.05 7.75 -2.46
C VAL A 72 11.48 7.30 -2.18
N LYS A 73 12.45 8.23 -2.25
CA LYS A 73 13.86 7.91 -1.99
C LYS A 73 14.04 7.38 -0.56
N ARG A 74 13.44 8.05 0.43
CA ARG A 74 13.54 7.66 1.84
C ARG A 74 12.85 6.32 2.09
N LEU A 75 11.62 6.16 1.59
CA LEU A 75 10.85 4.93 1.76
C LEU A 75 11.55 3.72 1.11
N ARG A 76 12.20 3.89 -0.05
CA ARG A 76 12.97 2.81 -0.68
C ARG A 76 14.15 2.38 0.19
N ASN A 77 14.87 3.33 0.79
CA ASN A 77 16.00 2.99 1.66
C ASN A 77 15.57 2.19 2.89
N ASP A 78 14.41 2.51 3.46
CA ASP A 78 13.96 1.95 4.73
C ASP A 78 13.09 0.70 4.57
N LEU A 79 12.32 0.58 3.48
CA LEU A 79 11.23 -0.39 3.38
C LEU A 79 11.42 -1.47 2.31
N LEU A 80 12.40 -1.35 1.40
CA LEU A 80 12.64 -2.40 0.42
C LEU A 80 13.00 -3.72 1.11
N ARG A 81 12.49 -4.82 0.55
CA ARG A 81 12.64 -6.21 1.06
C ARG A 81 11.95 -6.50 2.39
N LEU A 82 11.29 -5.52 3.01
CA LEU A 82 10.44 -5.80 4.16
C LEU A 82 9.19 -6.58 3.74
N LYS A 83 8.80 -7.54 4.58
CA LYS A 83 7.65 -8.41 4.38
C LYS A 83 6.44 -7.85 5.11
N ILE A 84 5.29 -7.82 4.44
CA ILE A 84 4.02 -7.45 5.08
C ILE A 84 3.57 -8.63 5.94
N LYS A 85 3.53 -8.42 7.25
CA LYS A 85 3.00 -9.38 8.22
C LYS A 85 1.50 -9.18 8.42
N LYS A 86 1.06 -7.93 8.52
CA LYS A 86 -0.32 -7.60 8.83
C LYS A 86 -0.66 -6.17 8.39
N ILE A 87 -1.92 -5.98 7.99
CA ILE A 87 -2.51 -4.65 7.87
C ILE A 87 -3.79 -4.62 8.68
N GLU A 88 -3.95 -3.61 9.54
CA GLU A 88 -5.13 -3.50 10.41
C GLU A 88 -5.58 -2.06 10.64
N GLN A 89 -6.87 -1.88 10.88
CA GLN A 89 -7.45 -0.61 11.29
C GLN A 89 -7.32 -0.46 12.81
N ILE A 90 -6.96 0.74 13.27
CA ILE A 90 -6.94 1.06 14.71
C ILE A 90 -8.31 1.60 15.12
N GLY A 91 -8.98 0.89 16.04
CA GLY A 91 -10.31 1.25 16.52
C GLY A 91 -11.31 1.38 15.37
N SER A 92 -12.14 2.42 15.40
CA SER A 92 -13.08 2.78 14.33
C SER A 92 -12.59 3.95 13.47
N GLU A 93 -11.35 4.40 13.69
CA GLU A 93 -10.79 5.57 13.00
C GLU A 93 -10.33 5.23 11.59
N ARG A 94 -10.15 6.24 10.75
CA ARG A 94 -9.69 6.08 9.36
C ARG A 94 -8.17 5.97 9.29
N ILE A 95 -7.60 5.12 10.14
CA ILE A 95 -6.16 4.92 10.30
C ILE A 95 -5.86 3.42 10.12
N ALA A 96 -4.94 3.12 9.22
CA ALA A 96 -4.47 1.76 8.95
C ALA A 96 -2.99 1.63 9.29
N TYR A 97 -2.63 0.56 9.99
CA TYR A 97 -1.26 0.21 10.33
C TYR A 97 -0.80 -0.92 9.42
N LEU A 98 0.40 -0.79 8.87
CA LEU A 98 1.07 -1.82 8.07
C LEU A 98 2.31 -2.25 8.86
N THR A 99 2.43 -3.53 9.15
CA THR A 99 3.54 -4.14 9.92
C THR A 99 4.14 -5.31 9.18
#